data_AF-A0A428RW67-F1
#
_entry.id   AF-A0A428RW67-F1
#
_cell.length_a   1.000
_cell.length_b   1.000
_cell.length_c   1.000
_cell.angle_alpha   90.00
_cell.angle_beta   90.00
_cell.angle_gamma   90.00
#
_symmetry.space_group_name_H-M   'P 1'
#
loop_
_entity.id
_entity.type
_entity.pdbx_description
1 polymer ?
#
loop_
_entity_poly.entity_id
_entity_poly.type
_entity_poly.pdbx_seq_one_letter_code
_entity_poly.pdbx_strand_id
1 'polypeptide(L)' 'AGDLSPVRRRFGLVNYVRDTTEENAKRRWYMFRAVSKFYVQDKRQRKVRYEKKTDKVDGWIWDAIKERIDKRANKV' A
#
# COMPACT_ATOMS: atom_id res chain seq x y z
N ALA A 1 -3.12 1.86 10.24
CA ALA A 1 -2.34 1.21 9.17
C ALA A 1 -1.04 0.66 9.75
N GLY A 2 -1.14 -0.30 10.68
CA GLY A 2 0.01 -0.84 11.44
C GLY A 2 0.22 -2.35 11.23
N ASP A 3 -0.64 -2.94 10.42
CA ASP A 3 -0.91 -4.35 10.19
C ASP A 3 -0.50 -4.80 8.78
N LEU A 4 0.16 -3.92 8.02
CA LEU A 4 0.57 -4.14 6.64
C LEU A 4 1.93 -4.84 6.59
N SER A 5 1.94 -6.06 6.06
CA SER A 5 3.12 -6.86 5.77
C SER A 5 3.47 -6.82 4.27
N PRO A 6 4.75 -6.64 3.88
CA PRO A 6 5.15 -6.65 2.48
C PRO A 6 4.96 -8.03 1.85
N VAL A 7 4.42 -8.08 0.64
CA VAL A 7 4.23 -9.32 -0.13
C VAL A 7 4.55 -9.08 -1.60
N ARG A 8 4.88 -10.14 -2.33
CA ARG A 8 5.03 -10.11 -3.79
C ARG A 8 4.03 -11.08 -4.42
N ARG A 9 2.86 -10.58 -4.79
CA ARG A 9 1.77 -11.40 -5.38
C ARG A 9 1.20 -10.74 -6.64
N ARG A 10 0.56 -11.54 -7.50
CA ARG A 10 -0.08 -11.10 -8.77
C ARG A 10 0.85 -10.25 -9.64
N PHE A 11 2.00 -10.79 -10.02
CA PHE A 11 2.98 -10.07 -10.87
C PHE A 11 3.43 -8.69 -10.33
N GLY A 12 3.38 -8.49 -9.01
CA GLY A 12 3.77 -7.22 -8.37
C GLY A 12 2.65 -6.18 -8.29
N LEU A 13 1.41 -6.52 -8.65
CA LEU A 13 0.24 -5.67 -8.41
C LEU A 13 -0.19 -5.62 -6.94
N VAL A 14 0.26 -6.55 -6.11
CA VAL A 14 -0.01 -6.54 -4.67
C VAL A 14 1.33 -6.53 -3.94
N ASN A 15 1.60 -5.41 -3.27
CA ASN A 15 2.86 -5.13 -2.58
C ASN A 15 2.72 -5.24 -1.06
N TYR A 16 1.53 -5.03 -0.52
CA TYR A 16 1.28 -5.08 0.92
C TYR A 16 -0.02 -5.82 1.23
N VAL A 17 -0.03 -6.57 2.33
CA VAL A 17 -1.20 -7.31 2.82
C VAL A 17 -1.39 -7.04 4.30
N ARG A 18 -2.65 -6.91 4.75
CA ARG A 18 -2.98 -6.90 6.18
C ARG A 18 -3.93 -8.02 6.54
N ASP A 19 -3.83 -8.52 7.76
CA ASP A 19 -4.81 -9.44 8.30
C ASP A 19 -6.10 -8.68 8.62
N THR A 20 -7.22 -9.15 8.09
CA THR A 20 -8.54 -8.54 8.23
C THR A 20 -9.57 -9.49 8.80
N THR A 21 -9.15 -10.66 9.29
CA THR A 21 -10.04 -11.69 9.84
C THR A 21 -10.81 -11.18 11.06
N GLU A 22 -10.10 -10.67 12.06
CA GLU A 22 -10.71 -10.08 13.27
C GLU A 22 -11.55 -8.85 12.96
N GLU A 23 -11.08 -8.01 12.03
CA GLU A 23 -11.77 -6.76 11.65
C GLU A 23 -13.07 -7.05 10.89
N ASN A 24 -13.13 -8.13 10.11
CA ASN A 24 -14.36 -8.56 9.45
C ASN A 24 -15.32 -9.27 10.41
N ALA A 25 -14.81 -10.01 11.39
CA ALA A 25 -15.64 -10.66 12.41
C ALA A 25 -16.41 -9.64 13.28
N LYS A 26 -15.79 -8.47 13.55
CA LYS A 26 -16.41 -7.39 14.34
C LYS A 26 -17.35 -6.49 13.51
N ARG A 27 -17.38 -6.61 12.18
CA ARG A 27 -18.19 -5.77 11.30
C ARG A 27 -19.63 -6.23 11.26
N ARG A 28 -20.55 -5.25 11.19
CA ARG A 28 -21.97 -5.51 10.96
C ARG A 28 -22.19 -6.01 9.53
N TRP A 29 -23.24 -6.80 9.34
CA TRP A 29 -23.54 -7.50 8.07
C TRP A 29 -23.65 -6.56 6.85
N TYR A 30 -24.06 -5.31 7.06
CA TYR A 30 -24.22 -4.31 6.00
C TYR A 30 -22.94 -3.53 5.67
N MET A 31 -21.85 -3.75 6.41
CA MET A 31 -20.57 -3.11 6.12
C MET A 31 -19.80 -3.91 5.08
N PHE A 32 -19.16 -3.20 4.14
CA PHE A 32 -18.24 -3.83 3.20
C PHE A 32 -17.09 -4.53 3.95
N ARG A 33 -16.62 -5.64 3.36
CA ARG A 33 -15.46 -6.37 3.86
C ARG A 33 -14.23 -5.46 3.88
N ALA A 34 -13.41 -5.61 4.91
CA ALA A 34 -12.13 -4.93 4.97
C ALA A 34 -11.22 -5.33 3.81
N VAL A 35 -10.65 -4.31 3.16
CA VAL A 35 -9.62 -4.48 2.13
C VAL A 35 -8.36 -5.04 2.78
N SER A 36 -7.86 -6.16 2.28
CA SER A 36 -6.66 -6.81 2.81
C SER A 36 -5.43 -6.67 1.92
N LYS A 37 -5.58 -6.27 0.64
CA LYS A 37 -4.51 -6.26 -0.35
C LYS A 37 -4.31 -4.84 -0.87
N PHE A 38 -3.07 -4.36 -0.85
CA PHE A 38 -2.73 -3.00 -1.22
C PHE A 38 -1.60 -3.00 -2.25
N TYR A 39 -1.69 -2.02 -3.15
CA TYR A 39 -0.64 -1.67 -4.07
C TYR A 39 -0.15 -0.27 -3.71
N VAL A 40 1.07 -0.18 -3.20
CA VAL A 40 1.77 1.09 -3.03
C VAL A 40 2.67 1.23 -4.24
N GLN A 41 2.43 2.29 -5.02
CA GLN A 41 3.23 2.59 -6.20
C GLN A 41 4.64 2.98 -5.75
N ASP A 42 5.60 2.12 -6.07
CA ASP A 42 7.01 2.46 -5.96
C ASP A 42 7.37 3.35 -7.14
N LYS A 43 7.92 4.54 -6.90
CA LYS A 43 8.39 5.42 -7.97
C LYS A 43 9.59 4.80 -8.68
N ARG A 44 9.33 3.92 -9.64
CA ARG A 44 10.23 3.80 -10.78
C ARG A 44 9.90 4.95 -11.72
N GLN A 45 10.40 6.14 -11.40
CA GLN A 45 10.51 7.23 -12.37
C GLN A 45 11.35 6.71 -13.53
N ARG A 46 10.69 6.17 -14.56
CA ARG A 46 11.34 5.90 -15.83
C ARG A 46 11.73 7.29 -16.34
N LYS A 47 13.02 7.61 -16.44
CA LYS A 47 13.47 8.91 -16.99
C LYS A 47 12.90 9.07 -18.40
N VAL A 48 11.81 9.79 -18.54
CA VAL A 48 11.24 10.15 -19.85
C VAL A 48 11.78 11.53 -20.20
N ARG A 49 12.26 11.72 -21.44
CA ARG A 49 12.86 12.98 -21.91
C ARG A 49 11.90 14.18 -21.77
N TYR A 50 10.59 13.91 -21.83
CA TYR A 50 9.52 14.86 -21.56
C TYR A 50 8.41 14.15 -20.78
N GLU A 51 8.11 14.64 -19.59
CA GLU A 51 7.00 14.19 -18.75
C GLU A 51 6.11 15.39 -18.46
N LYS A 52 4.86 15.36 -18.92
CA LYS A 52 3.85 16.33 -18.48
C LYS A 52 3.54 15.99 -17.02
N LYS A 53 3.87 16.90 -16.10
CA LYS A 53 3.54 16.75 -14.68
C LYS A 53 2.02 16.88 -14.50
N THR A 54 1.31 15.77 -14.62
CA THR A 54 -0.14 15.65 -14.38
C THR A 54 -0.46 14.82 -13.14
N ASP A 55 0.52 14.54 -12.28
CA ASP A 55 0.24 13.85 -11.02
C ASP A 55 -0.29 14.83 -9.98
N LYS A 56 -1.55 14.62 -9.58
CA LYS A 56 -2.24 15.40 -8.54
C LYS A 56 -1.72 15.10 -7.13
N VAL A 57 -0.91 14.05 -6.98
CA VAL A 57 -0.35 13.61 -5.71
C VAL A 57 1.16 13.69 -5.82
N ASP A 58 1.76 14.57 -5.02
CA ASP A 58 3.20 14.70 -4.96
C ASP A 58 3.79 13.38 -4.50
N GLY A 59 4.52 12.70 -5.37
CA GLY A 59 4.86 11.32 -5.05
C GLY A 59 5.91 11.16 -3.93
N TRP A 60 6.43 12.24 -3.31
CA TRP A 60 7.15 12.13 -2.04
C TRP A 60 6.26 11.53 -0.94
N ILE A 61 4.93 11.70 -1.07
CA ILE A 61 3.93 11.12 -0.17
C ILE A 61 4.03 9.60 -0.17
N TRP A 62 4.20 8.99 -1.35
CA TRP A 62 4.35 7.54 -1.47
C TRP A 62 5.67 7.04 -0.86
N ASP A 63 6.76 7.80 -1.05
CA ASP A 63 8.06 7.49 -0.46
C ASP A 63 7.99 7.53 1.08
N ALA A 64 7.33 8.56 1.65
CA ALA A 64 7.13 8.69 3.10
C ALA A 64 6.22 7.60 3.68
N ILE A 65 5.16 7.22 2.95
CA ILE A 65 4.27 6.11 3.35
C ILE A 65 5.05 4.79 3.35
N LYS A 66 5.81 4.53 2.30
CA LYS A 66 6.63 3.32 2.17
C LYS A 66 7.65 3.22 3.30
N GLU A 67 8.41 4.28 3.55
CA GLU A 67 9.41 4.32 4.63
C GLU A 67 8.77 4.05 6.00
N ARG A 68 7.59 4.61 6.27
CA ARG A 68 6.87 4.41 7.53
C ARG A 68 6.35 2.97 7.69
N ILE A 69 5.92 2.34 6.61
CA ILE A 69 5.48 0.93 6.62
C ILE A 69 6.70 0.03 6.84
N ASP A 70 7.79 0.24 6.10
CA ASP A 70 9.00 -0.59 6.19
C ASP A 70 9.67 -0.48 7.57
N LYS A 71 9.79 0.73 8.14
CA LYS A 71 10.31 0.94 9.52
C LYS A 71 9.47 0.23 10.59
N ARG A 72 8.17 0.04 10.37
CA ARG A 72 7.30 -0.66 11.33
C ARG A 72 7.27 -2.16 11.09
N ALA A 73 7.38 -2.63 9.85
CA ALA A 73 7.54 -4.05 9.53
C ALA A 73 8.84 -4.62 10.13
N ASN A 74 9.92 -3.84 10.16
CA ASN A 74 11.20 -4.21 10.76
C ASN A 74 11.26 -4.06 12.30
N LYS A 75 10.17 -3.63 12.94
CA LYS A 75 10.08 -3.45 14.41
C LYS A 75 9.30 -4.60 15.07
N VAL A 76 9.45 -5.80 14.52
CA VAL A 76 8.97 -7.08 15.07
C VAL A 76 10.18 -7.90 15.49
#